data_AF-X1SVV3-F1
#
_entry.id   AF-X1SVV3-F1
#
_cell.length_a   1.000
_cell.length_b   1.000
_cell.length_c   1.000
_cell.angle_alpha   90.00
_cell.angle_beta   90.00
_cell.angle_gamma   90.00
#
_symmetry.space_group_name_H-M   'P 1'
#
loop_
_entity.id
_entity.type
_entity.pdbx_description
1 polymer ?
#
loop_
_entity_poly.entity_id
_entity_poly.type
_entity_poly.pdbx_seq_one_letter_code
_entity_poly.pdbx_strand_id
1 'polypeptide(L)'
;SITSILFARAIPVLAEVDETLTLDPEDVKKKITARTKAIMLVHMLGNPGHLDKISKIAEENNLILIEDCAQAKCSHFSKCS
;
A
#
# COMPACT_ATOMS: atom_id res chain seq x y z
N SER A 1 -9.39 -6.17 -0.53
CA SER A 1 -9.01 -7.56 -0.26
C SER A 1 -7.86 -8.02 -1.16
N ILE A 2 -6.96 -8.88 -0.65
CA ILE A 2 -5.81 -9.44 -1.42
C ILE A 2 -6.22 -10.14 -2.73
N THR A 3 -7.45 -10.66 -2.78
CA THR A 3 -8.03 -11.32 -3.95
C THR A 3 -8.00 -10.44 -5.19
N SER A 4 -8.14 -9.11 -5.05
CA SER A 4 -8.10 -8.16 -6.17
C SER A 4 -6.73 -8.15 -6.88
N ILE A 5 -5.64 -8.37 -6.14
CA ILE A 5 -4.27 -8.44 -6.69
C ILE A 5 -4.13 -9.71 -7.54
N LEU A 6 -4.67 -10.83 -7.06
CA LEU A 6 -4.67 -12.12 -7.78
C LEU A 6 -5.51 -12.05 -9.07
N PHE A 7 -6.66 -11.35 -9.03
CA PHE A 7 -7.48 -11.12 -10.22
C PHE A 7 -6.79 -10.24 -11.26
N ALA A 8 -5.95 -9.29 -10.83
CA ALA A 8 -5.09 -8.51 -11.72
C ALA A 8 -3.89 -9.30 -12.27
N ARG A 9 -3.77 -10.61 -11.97
CA ARG A 9 -2.62 -11.48 -12.27
C ARG A 9 -1.29 -10.93 -11.73
N ALA A 10 -1.36 -10.10 -10.69
CA ALA A 10 -0.19 -9.61 -9.98
C ALA A 10 0.20 -10.60 -8.87
N ILE A 11 1.48 -10.60 -8.51
CA ILE A 11 2.01 -11.42 -7.42
C ILE A 11 1.97 -10.54 -6.15
N PRO A 12 1.12 -10.84 -5.16
CA PRO A 12 1.12 -10.09 -3.91
C PRO A 12 2.42 -10.37 -3.15
N VAL A 13 3.12 -9.31 -2.77
CA VAL A 13 4.24 -9.37 -1.83
C VAL A 13 3.74 -8.79 -0.51
N LEU A 14 3.65 -9.62 0.53
CA LEU A 14 3.16 -9.20 1.83
C LEU A 14 4.28 -8.45 2.58
N ALA A 15 4.00 -7.20 2.94
CA ALA A 15 4.82 -6.41 3.86
C ALA A 15 4.25 -6.52 5.28
N GLU A 16 5.13 -6.42 6.28
CA GLU A 16 4.80 -6.57 7.70
C GLU A 16 4.03 -5.35 8.21
N VAL A 17 3.26 -5.55 9.28
CA VAL A 17 2.58 -4.46 9.99
C VAL A 17 3.38 -4.03 11.20
N ASP A 18 3.33 -2.74 11.53
CA ASP A 18 3.95 -2.20 12.73
C ASP A 18 2.96 -2.11 13.91
N GLU A 19 3.39 -1.47 15.00
CA GLU A 19 2.57 -1.24 16.20
C GLU A 19 1.30 -0.41 15.92
N THR A 20 1.25 0.33 14.80
CA THR A 20 0.08 1.11 14.37
C THR A 20 -0.98 0.26 13.67
N LEU A 21 -0.73 -1.06 13.52
CA LEU A 21 -1.54 -2.02 12.78
C LEU A 21 -1.66 -1.68 11.28
N THR A 22 -0.74 -0.84 10.77
CA THR A 22 -0.64 -0.50 9.35
C THR A 22 0.71 -0.94 8.79
N LEU A 23 0.90 -0.83 7.47
CA LEU A 23 2.13 -1.25 6.79
C LEU A 23 3.37 -0.55 7.35
N ASP A 24 4.40 -1.32 7.72
CA ASP A 24 5.71 -0.79 8.09
C ASP A 24 6.41 -0.21 6.84
N PRO A 25 6.64 1.12 6.78
CA PRO A 25 7.31 1.75 5.66
C PRO A 25 8.73 1.22 5.39
N GLU A 26 9.43 0.78 6.43
CA GLU A 26 10.80 0.27 6.28
C GLU A 26 10.82 -1.15 5.69
N ASP A 27 9.88 -2.01 6.09
CA ASP A 27 9.70 -3.31 5.46
C ASP A 27 9.19 -3.20 4.01
N VAL A 28 8.29 -2.24 3.74
CA VAL A 28 7.84 -1.92 2.37
C VAL A 28 9.04 -1.57 1.48
N LYS A 29 9.92 -0.65 1.92
CA LYS A 29 11.12 -0.30 1.15
C LYS A 29 12.01 -1.50 0.83
N LYS A 30 12.21 -2.42 1.79
CA LYS A 30 13.02 -3.63 1.60
C LYS A 30 12.42 -4.60 0.58
N LYS A 31 11.10 -4.61 0.46
CA LYS A 31 10.36 -5.53 -0.43
C LYS A 31 10.12 -4.97 -1.83
N ILE A 32 10.36 -3.67 -2.04
CA ILE A 32 10.32 -3.06 -3.38
C ILE A 32 11.45 -3.63 -4.24
N THR A 33 11.05 -4.23 -5.35
CA THR A 33 11.93 -4.67 -6.44
C THR A 33 11.53 -4.03 -7.76
N ALA A 34 12.34 -4.19 -8.82
CA ALA A 34 12.01 -3.72 -10.17
C ALA A 34 10.70 -4.31 -10.76
N ARG A 35 10.18 -5.41 -10.17
CA ARG A 35 8.88 -6.00 -10.55
C ARG A 35 7.69 -5.34 -9.85
N THR A 36 7.94 -4.52 -8.83
CA THR A 36 6.88 -3.82 -8.08
C THR A 36 6.25 -2.78 -8.99
N LYS A 37 4.92 -2.74 -9.02
CA LYS A 37 4.15 -1.77 -9.82
C LYS A 37 3.14 -0.98 -9.01
N ALA A 38 2.75 -1.50 -7.85
CA ALA A 38 1.81 -0.84 -6.95
C ALA A 38 2.09 -1.22 -5.50
N ILE A 39 1.72 -0.33 -4.59
CA ILE A 39 1.62 -0.55 -3.15
C ILE A 39 0.13 -0.48 -2.81
N MET A 40 -0.39 -1.52 -2.15
CA MET A 40 -1.77 -1.54 -1.68
C MET A 40 -1.79 -1.29 -0.18
N LEU A 41 -2.20 -0.09 0.24
CA LEU A 41 -2.30 0.32 1.63
C LEU A 41 -3.67 -0.02 2.18
N VAL A 42 -3.74 -0.85 3.21
CA VAL A 42 -5.00 -1.22 3.88
C VAL A 42 -5.12 -0.43 5.18
N HIS A 43 -6.18 0.35 5.31
CA HIS A 43 -6.45 1.16 6.51
C HIS A 43 -7.19 0.32 7.57
N MET A 44 -6.43 -0.39 8.40
CA MET A 44 -7.01 -1.12 9.52
C MET A 44 -7.58 -0.13 10.56
N LEU A 45 -8.87 -0.29 10.90
CA LEU A 45 -9.59 0.46 11.95
C LEU A 45 -9.74 1.98 11.75
N GLY A 46 -9.60 2.49 10.52
CA GLY A 46 -9.73 3.92 10.25
C GLY A 46 -8.57 4.77 10.73
N ASN A 47 -7.47 4.13 11.15
CA ASN A 47 -6.21 4.82 11.40
C ASN A 47 -5.50 5.00 10.04
N PRO A 48 -5.26 6.25 9.58
CA PRO A 48 -4.52 6.48 8.34
C PRO A 48 -3.06 6.01 8.42
N GLY A 49 -2.57 5.68 9.62
CA GLY A 49 -1.26 5.09 9.83
C GLY A 49 -0.14 5.93 9.23
N HIS A 50 0.74 5.28 8.47
CA HIS A 50 1.88 5.91 7.80
C HIS A 50 1.61 6.36 6.35
N LEU A 51 0.39 6.82 6.04
CA LEU A 51 0.01 7.28 4.70
C LEU A 51 1.04 8.23 4.07
N ASP A 52 1.50 9.26 4.79
CA ASP A 52 2.48 10.22 4.26
C ASP A 52 3.80 9.55 3.86
N LYS A 53 4.28 8.60 4.67
CA LYS A 53 5.54 7.89 4.41
C LYS A 53 5.37 6.92 3.23
N ILE A 54 4.25 6.19 3.19
CA ILE A 54 3.96 5.23 2.12
C ILE A 54 3.72 5.96 0.79
N SER A 55 3.01 7.09 0.80
CA SER A 55 2.82 7.95 -0.38
C SER A 55 4.16 8.43 -0.92
N LYS A 56 5.04 8.91 -0.03
CA LYS A 56 6.38 9.34 -0.44
C LYS A 56 7.20 8.19 -1.03
N ILE A 57 7.15 7.00 -0.44
CA ILE A 57 7.82 5.80 -0.99
C ILE A 57 7.26 5.46 -2.38
N ALA A 58 5.94 5.53 -2.56
CA ALA A 58 5.30 5.27 -3.83
C ALA A 58 5.75 6.28 -4.90
N GLU A 59 5.77 7.58 -4.58
CA GLU A 59 6.25 8.64 -5.46
C GLU A 59 7.73 8.47 -5.82
N GLU A 60 8.61 8.26 -4.84
CA GLU A 60 10.06 8.07 -5.04
C GLU A 60 10.38 6.86 -5.93
N ASN A 61 9.55 5.82 -5.90
CA ASN A 61 9.73 4.60 -6.69
C ASN A 61 8.85 4.53 -7.93
N ASN A 62 8.10 5.60 -8.24
CA ASN A 62 7.14 5.66 -9.34
C ASN A 62 6.15 4.47 -9.34
N LEU A 63 5.62 4.14 -8.17
CA LEU A 63 4.67 3.06 -7.91
C LEU A 63 3.26 3.62 -7.76
N ILE A 64 2.26 2.85 -8.18
CA ILE A 64 0.85 3.21 -7.97
C ILE A 64 0.49 2.96 -6.51
N LEU A 65 0.04 3.98 -5.78
CA LEU A 65 -0.55 3.79 -4.46
C LEU A 65 -2.05 3.47 -4.60
N ILE A 66 -2.48 2.33 -4.07
CA ILE A 66 -3.89 1.92 -4.04
C ILE A 66 -4.30 1.85 -2.57
N GLU A 67 -5.28 2.67 -2.19
CA GLU A 67 -5.84 2.64 -0.84
C GLU A 67 -7.05 1.71 -0.79
N ASP A 68 -6.97 0.67 0.04
CA ASP A 68 -8.09 -0.21 0.35
C ASP A 68 -8.76 0.25 1.65
N CYS A 69 -9.83 1.01 1.46
CA CYS A 69 -10.63 1.58 2.53
C CYS A 69 -11.90 0.77 2.79
N ALA A 70 -11.93 -0.53 2.43
CA ALA A 70 -13.11 -1.37 2.65
C ALA A 70 -13.53 -1.47 4.15
N GLN A 71 -12.64 -1.15 5.09
CA GLN A 71 -12.91 -1.10 6.53
C GLN A 71 -12.85 0.32 7.17
N ALA A 72 -12.58 1.36 6.39
CA ALA A 72 -12.51 2.74 6.84
C ALA A 72 -13.24 3.63 5.82
N LYS A 73 -14.26 4.38 6.23
CA LYS A 73 -15.08 5.18 5.30
C LYS A 73 -14.29 6.36 4.67
N CYS A 74 -13.46 6.12 3.64
CA CYS A 74 -13.05 7.09 2.59
C CYS A 74 -12.04 6.46 1.62
N SER A 75 -12.41 6.10 0.39
CA SER A 75 -11.45 5.67 -0.64
C SER A 75 -10.94 6.88 -1.43
N HIS A 76 -9.65 7.20 -1.36
CA HIS A 76 -8.98 8.17 -2.22
C HIS A 76 -8.11 7.42 -3.24
N PHE A 77 -8.12 7.88 -4.50
CA PHE A 77 -7.32 7.30 -5.57
C PHE A 77 -6.55 8.43 -6.24
N SER A 78 -5.27 8.55 -5.92
CA SER A 78 -4.36 9.52 -6.53
C SER A 78 -3.47 8.79 -7.54
N LYS A 79 -3.71 9.06 -8.83
CA LYS A 79 -2.82 8.60 -9.91
C LYS A 79 -1.68 9.61 -10.00
N CYS A 80 -0.49 9.26 -9.49
CA CYS A 80 0.69 10.09 -9.71
C CYS A 80 1.11 9.94 -11.19
N SER A 81 1.22 11.07 -11.88
CA SER A 81 1.40 11.20 -13.34
C SER A 81 2.86 11.28 -13.73
#